data_AF-D4ZL51-F1
#
_entry.id   AF-D4ZL51-F1
#
_cell.length_a   1.000
_cell.length_b   1.000
_cell.length_c   1.000
_cell.angle_alpha   90.00
_cell.angle_beta   90.00
_cell.angle_gamma   90.00
#
_symmetry.space_group_name_H-M   'P 1'
#
loop_
_entity.id
_entity.type
_entity.pdbx_description
1 polymer ?
#
loop_
_entity_poly.entity_id
_entity_poly.type
_entity_poly.pdbx_seq_one_letter_code
_entity_poly.pdbx_strand_id
1 'polypeptide(L)'
;MLSCCLYQFIIPARIRVLSGEVFFDYKGYRYCIGVHEETESVNSISIHDSIVRVPHENEKGFKYDFKAPVQASDNQICCFKEVDGKLDITLLMDTNGVNHKRLSHSSYVTHLKIATESETGLSKDVEARALDALNHFIRVYRYVTKDIAVKEVQYMTGFKPFLICSCHEYSETEIVDIHDKRIYELLSVWKPSADEIKTLQPNNTADKDLPNFQRNTATGVIAYHMSSSDFPDWKVTLTRAYEMASEQDNFSASILQCFIALELALFDMVRSIQPPTGVTLNTYNNVNGLINDAFTKLFGEESDEIKDKIHEVRKVRNKIVHDGYQATPQECSESLKICDEAFNYIDSKT
;
A
#
# COMPACT_ATOMS: atom_id res chain seq x y z
N MET A 1 26.59 10.25 -19.38
CA MET A 1 27.54 9.21 -18.94
C MET A 1 26.70 8.10 -18.34
N LEU A 2 26.88 6.84 -18.73
CA LEU A 2 26.00 5.77 -18.25
C LEU A 2 26.32 5.45 -16.79
N SER A 3 25.29 5.34 -15.97
CA SER A 3 25.39 5.06 -14.54
C SER A 3 24.32 4.07 -14.10
N CYS A 4 24.55 3.38 -13.00
CA CYS A 4 23.55 2.58 -12.30
C CYS A 4 23.00 3.39 -11.12
N CYS A 5 21.70 3.64 -11.12
CA CYS A 5 21.00 4.22 -9.98
C CYS A 5 20.38 3.10 -9.16
N LEU A 6 20.63 3.09 -7.85
CA LEU A 6 20.14 2.08 -6.93
C LEU A 6 19.29 2.74 -5.85
N TYR A 7 18.10 2.19 -5.66
CA TYR A 7 17.08 2.65 -4.73
C TYR A 7 16.74 1.52 -3.77
N GLN A 8 17.00 1.68 -2.47
CA GLN A 8 16.54 0.76 -1.45
C GLN A 8 15.31 1.32 -0.75
N PHE A 9 14.22 0.58 -0.85
CA PHE A 9 12.96 0.84 -0.20
C PHE A 9 12.82 -0.03 1.05
N ILE A 10 12.41 0.63 2.12
CA ILE A 10 12.20 0.01 3.43
C ILE A 10 10.70 -0.09 3.62
N ILE A 11 10.17 -1.32 3.52
CA ILE A 11 8.73 -1.59 3.50
C ILE A 11 8.31 -2.18 4.86
N PRO A 12 7.32 -1.58 5.57
CA PRO A 12 6.81 -2.05 6.87
C PRO A 12 5.89 -3.28 6.75
N ALA A 13 6.24 -4.24 5.91
CA ALA A 13 5.45 -5.44 5.71
C ALA A 13 6.38 -6.60 5.36
N ARG A 14 5.91 -7.82 5.60
CA ARG A 14 6.62 -9.05 5.24
C ARG A 14 6.31 -9.41 3.80
N ILE A 15 7.32 -9.41 2.92
CA ILE A 15 7.15 -9.86 1.53
C ILE A 15 7.67 -11.29 1.42
N ARG A 16 6.75 -12.24 1.29
CA ARG A 16 7.04 -13.68 1.36
C ARG A 16 7.45 -14.22 -0.01
N VAL A 17 8.60 -13.78 -0.49
CA VAL A 17 9.24 -14.32 -1.71
C VAL A 17 10.63 -14.83 -1.35
N LEU A 18 11.15 -15.76 -2.16
CA LEU A 18 12.54 -16.21 -1.99
C LEU A 18 13.47 -15.00 -2.16
N SER A 19 14.39 -14.82 -1.23
CA SER A 19 15.41 -13.78 -1.34
C SER A 19 16.25 -13.99 -2.59
N GLY A 20 16.58 -12.91 -3.27
CA GLY A 20 17.36 -12.93 -4.51
C GLY A 20 17.04 -11.75 -5.41
N GLU A 21 17.68 -11.76 -6.57
CA GLU A 21 17.61 -10.72 -7.58
C GLU A 21 16.88 -11.21 -8.84
N VAL A 22 15.98 -10.39 -9.37
CA VAL A 22 15.26 -10.69 -10.61
C VAL A 22 15.32 -9.47 -11.55
N PHE A 23 15.68 -9.72 -12.80
CA PHE A 23 15.60 -8.74 -13.87
C PHE A 23 14.23 -8.78 -14.53
N PHE A 24 13.68 -7.61 -14.83
CA PHE A 24 12.42 -7.48 -15.56
C PHE A 24 12.39 -6.20 -16.39
N ASP A 25 11.65 -6.25 -17.49
CA ASP A 25 11.42 -5.11 -18.37
C ASP A 25 10.04 -4.50 -18.05
N TYR A 26 9.99 -3.19 -17.82
CA TYR A 26 8.75 -2.48 -17.51
C TYR A 26 8.78 -1.07 -18.12
N LYS A 27 7.73 -0.73 -18.86
CA LYS A 27 7.57 0.57 -19.55
C LYS A 27 8.81 1.01 -20.35
N GLY A 28 9.46 0.06 -21.04
CA GLY A 28 10.61 0.33 -21.91
C GLY A 28 11.96 0.45 -21.20
N TYR A 29 12.02 0.17 -19.90
CA TYR A 29 13.26 0.16 -19.12
C TYR A 29 13.48 -1.21 -18.49
N ARG A 30 14.75 -1.55 -18.32
CA ARG A 30 15.17 -2.76 -17.61
C ARG A 30 15.52 -2.42 -16.17
N TYR A 31 14.99 -3.21 -15.26
CA TYR A 31 15.19 -3.08 -13.82
C TYR A 31 15.73 -4.39 -13.26
N CYS A 32 16.49 -4.28 -12.17
CA CYS A 32 16.76 -5.40 -11.28
C CYS A 32 16.10 -5.11 -9.94
N ILE A 33 15.28 -6.03 -9.44
CA ILE A 33 14.76 -5.98 -8.08
C ILE A 33 15.44 -7.04 -7.22
N GLY A 34 16.04 -6.61 -6.11
CA GLY A 34 16.60 -7.46 -5.08
C GLY A 34 15.70 -7.48 -3.85
N VAL A 35 15.25 -8.65 -3.43
CA VAL A 35 14.55 -8.84 -2.15
C VAL A 35 15.56 -9.40 -1.15
N HIS A 36 16.01 -8.55 -0.23
CA HIS A 36 17.01 -8.92 0.76
C HIS A 36 16.36 -9.20 2.12
N GLU A 37 17.12 -9.91 2.98
CA GLU A 37 16.73 -10.47 4.29
C GLU A 37 15.58 -9.75 5.00
N GLU A 38 14.61 -10.56 5.45
CA GLU A 38 13.66 -10.15 6.48
C GLU A 38 14.44 -9.86 7.76
N THR A 39 14.55 -8.60 8.15
CA THR A 39 15.09 -8.26 9.47
C THR A 39 13.93 -8.22 10.47
N GLU A 40 13.96 -9.10 11.47
CA GLU A 40 13.20 -8.87 12.70
C GLU A 40 13.65 -7.51 13.25
N SER A 41 12.70 -6.63 13.53
CA SER A 41 13.04 -5.33 14.10
C SER A 41 13.79 -5.53 15.42
N VAL A 42 14.96 -4.91 15.54
CA VAL A 42 15.80 -5.05 16.74
C VAL A 42 15.05 -4.46 17.93
N ASN A 43 14.69 -5.33 18.87
CA ASN A 43 14.09 -4.97 20.15
C ASN A 43 15.08 -4.17 21.00
N SER A 44 15.12 -2.86 20.81
CA SER A 44 15.69 -1.99 21.84
C SER A 44 14.86 -0.72 22.00
N ILE A 45 14.36 -0.51 23.22
CA ILE A 45 14.02 0.83 23.72
C ILE A 45 15.36 1.53 23.96
N SER A 46 16.07 1.83 22.89
CA SER A 46 17.23 2.70 22.90
C SER A 46 17.13 3.52 21.65
N ILE A 47 16.22 4.50 21.69
CA ILE A 47 16.11 5.56 20.69
C ILE A 47 17.51 6.19 20.63
N HIS A 48 18.30 5.82 19.62
CA HIS A 48 19.68 6.27 19.46
C HIS A 48 19.78 7.68 18.85
N ASP A 49 18.77 8.52 19.10
CA ASP A 49 19.02 9.94 19.19
C ASP A 49 19.54 10.24 20.59
N SER A 50 20.77 10.74 20.69
CA SER A 50 21.27 11.24 21.96
C SER A 50 20.31 12.32 22.47
N ILE A 51 19.74 12.11 23.66
CA ILE A 51 18.95 13.15 24.33
C ILE A 51 19.89 14.32 24.62
N VAL A 52 19.69 15.44 23.93
CA VAL A 52 20.45 16.67 24.13
C VAL A 52 19.68 17.62 25.03
N ARG A 53 20.41 18.45 25.79
CA ARG A 53 19.80 19.58 26.49
C ARG A 53 19.66 20.74 25.50
N VAL A 54 18.45 21.19 25.28
CA VAL A 54 18.17 22.41 24.50
C VAL A 54 17.54 23.47 25.40
N PRO A 55 17.73 24.77 25.11
CA PRO A 55 17.08 25.84 25.85
C PRO A 55 15.56 25.68 25.84
N HIS A 56 14.93 25.79 27.01
CA HIS A 56 13.47 25.87 27.11
C HIS A 56 13.04 27.28 26.71
N GLU A 57 11.82 27.46 26.21
CA GLU A 57 11.24 28.78 25.84
C GLU A 57 11.17 29.80 27.01
N ASN A 58 11.46 29.36 28.23
CA ASN A 58 11.60 30.23 29.40
C ASN A 58 13.09 30.43 29.68
N GLU A 59 13.53 31.68 29.82
CA GLU A 59 14.94 32.15 29.92
C GLU A 59 15.83 31.48 30.99
N LYS A 60 15.30 30.58 31.81
CA LYS A 60 16.02 29.89 32.89
C LYS A 60 15.92 28.36 32.87
N GLY A 61 15.33 27.75 31.84
CA GLY A 61 15.12 26.30 31.76
C GLY A 61 15.87 25.64 30.58
N PHE A 62 16.17 24.35 30.73
CA PHE A 62 16.50 23.47 29.62
C PHE A 62 15.40 22.41 29.47
N LYS A 63 15.08 22.01 28.24
CA LYS A 63 14.32 20.80 27.96
C LYS A 63 15.25 19.75 27.38
N TYR A 64 14.90 18.50 27.58
CA TYR A 64 15.56 17.38 26.93
C TYR A 64 14.86 17.15 25.58
N ASP A 65 15.64 17.04 24.50
CA ASP A 65 15.13 16.86 23.14
C ASP A 65 15.98 15.82 22.40
N PHE A 66 15.43 15.22 21.34
CA PHE A 66 16.19 14.31 20.48
C PHE A 66 17.12 15.11 19.57
N LYS A 67 18.32 14.58 19.27
CA LYS A 67 19.31 15.27 18.41
C LYS A 67 18.77 15.49 16.99
N ALA A 68 18.03 14.53 16.44
CA ALA A 68 17.13 14.76 15.31
C ALA A 68 15.71 15.07 15.85
N PRO A 69 15.14 16.25 15.55
CA PRO A 69 13.80 16.60 16.02
C PRO A 69 12.75 15.67 15.38
N VAL A 70 12.13 14.83 16.20
CA VAL A 70 10.97 14.01 15.80
C VAL A 70 9.76 14.94 15.74
N GLN A 71 9.19 15.15 14.54
CA GLN A 71 7.97 15.94 14.43
C GLN A 71 6.78 15.14 14.96
N ALA A 72 6.08 15.71 15.94
CA ALA A 72 4.92 15.11 16.61
C ALA A 72 3.68 14.92 15.70
N SER A 73 3.76 15.29 14.42
CA SER A 73 2.71 15.10 13.42
C SER A 73 2.77 13.74 12.73
N ASP A 74 3.82 12.95 12.98
CA ASP A 74 4.03 11.66 12.34
C ASP A 74 3.56 10.52 13.24
N ASN A 75 2.91 9.50 12.67
CA ASN A 75 2.43 8.34 13.42
C ASN A 75 3.40 7.14 13.36
N GLN A 76 4.53 7.29 12.65
CA GLN A 76 5.57 6.29 12.50
C GLN A 76 6.96 6.92 12.68
N ILE A 77 7.81 6.25 13.46
CA ILE A 77 9.21 6.60 13.71
C ILE A 77 10.07 5.48 13.14
N CYS A 78 11.07 5.85 12.33
CA CYS A 78 12.09 4.93 11.88
C CYS A 78 13.35 5.16 12.69
N CYS A 79 13.82 4.10 13.34
CA CYS A 79 15.11 4.05 14.00
C CYS A 79 16.00 3.16 13.16
N PHE A 80 17.20 3.62 12.85
CA PHE A 80 18.17 2.84 12.10
C PHE A 80 19.53 2.85 12.79
N LYS A 81 20.30 1.80 12.57
CA LYS A 81 21.68 1.68 13.03
C LYS A 81 22.49 0.92 12.01
N GLU A 82 23.65 1.44 11.64
CA GLU A 82 24.60 0.64 10.89
C GLU A 82 25.34 -0.31 11.84
N VAL A 83 25.28 -1.61 11.56
CA VAL A 83 25.97 -2.68 12.29
C VAL A 83 26.64 -3.57 11.26
N ASP A 84 27.97 -3.66 11.31
CA ASP A 84 28.78 -4.51 10.41
C ASP A 84 28.51 -4.26 8.91
N GLY A 85 28.23 -3.00 8.53
CA GLY A 85 27.91 -2.61 7.15
C GLY A 85 26.51 -3.02 6.67
N LYS A 86 25.67 -3.52 7.58
CA LYS A 86 24.22 -3.68 7.39
C LYS A 86 23.49 -2.55 8.09
N LEU A 87 22.38 -2.11 7.52
CA LEU A 87 21.50 -1.13 8.15
C LEU A 87 20.37 -1.87 8.88
N ASP A 88 20.46 -1.97 10.20
CA ASP A 88 19.39 -2.47 11.05
C ASP A 88 18.30 -1.41 11.16
N ILE A 89 17.05 -1.76 10.89
CA ILE A 89 15.92 -0.83 10.90
C ILE A 89 14.81 -1.33 11.81
N THR A 90 14.30 -0.42 12.63
CA THR A 90 13.13 -0.63 13.48
C THR A 90 12.10 0.44 13.18
N LEU A 91 10.87 0.01 12.89
CA LEU A 91 9.74 0.91 12.68
C LEU A 91 8.82 0.85 13.91
N LEU A 92 8.65 2.00 14.57
CA LEU A 92 7.75 2.19 15.69
C LEU A 92 6.51 2.94 15.22
N MET A 93 5.33 2.53 15.69
CA MET A 93 4.06 3.14 15.34
C MET A 93 3.32 3.62 16.58
N ASP A 94 2.74 4.81 16.53
CA ASP A 94 1.82 5.26 17.58
C ASP A 94 0.45 4.56 17.44
N THR A 95 0.13 3.66 18.36
CA THR A 95 -1.12 2.88 18.34
C THR A 95 -2.36 3.63 18.81
N ASN A 96 -2.20 4.79 19.44
CA ASN A 96 -3.35 5.55 19.94
C ASN A 96 -3.42 6.98 19.39
N GLY A 97 -2.42 7.41 18.62
CA GLY A 97 -2.36 8.75 18.03
C GLY A 97 -2.24 9.87 19.07
N VAL A 98 -1.84 9.53 20.31
CA VAL A 98 -1.69 10.50 21.41
C VAL A 98 -0.21 10.74 21.67
N ASN A 99 0.42 11.55 20.82
CA ASN A 99 1.80 12.02 20.97
C ASN A 99 2.79 10.90 21.33
N HIS A 100 2.71 9.75 20.65
CA HIS A 100 3.62 8.61 20.83
C HIS A 100 3.62 7.99 22.24
N LYS A 101 2.55 8.17 23.03
CA LYS A 101 2.45 7.60 24.38
C LYS A 101 2.33 6.07 24.39
N ARG A 102 1.90 5.45 23.29
CA ARG A 102 1.84 4.00 23.14
C ARG A 102 2.37 3.58 21.77
N LEU A 103 3.61 3.11 21.76
CA LEU A 103 4.24 2.62 20.54
C LEU A 103 4.05 1.10 20.40
N SER A 104 3.55 0.65 19.26
CA SER A 104 3.75 -0.74 18.79
C SER A 104 4.94 -0.79 17.86
N HIS A 105 5.63 -1.91 17.86
CA HIS A 105 6.65 -2.20 16.86
C HIS A 105 5.96 -2.77 15.60
N SER A 106 6.45 -2.40 14.42
CA SER A 106 6.28 -3.28 13.25
C SER A 106 7.21 -4.47 13.48
N SER A 107 6.66 -5.69 13.56
CA SER A 107 7.47 -6.89 13.79
C SER A 107 8.35 -7.25 12.59
N TYR A 108 8.04 -6.72 11.40
CA TYR A 108 8.76 -7.03 10.17
C TYR A 108 9.02 -5.77 9.33
N VAL A 109 10.20 -5.75 8.73
CA VAL A 109 10.61 -4.79 7.70
C VAL A 109 11.24 -5.59 6.57
N THR A 110 10.84 -5.30 5.33
CA THR A 110 11.48 -5.87 4.14
C THR A 110 12.29 -4.80 3.43
N HIS A 111 13.53 -5.13 3.08
CA HIS A 111 14.40 -4.28 2.28
C HIS A 111 14.32 -4.70 0.81
N LEU A 112 13.71 -3.85 -0.01
CA LEU A 112 13.63 -4.02 -1.47
C LEU A 112 14.64 -3.09 -2.14
N LYS A 113 15.48 -3.62 -3.02
CA LYS A 113 16.40 -2.82 -3.83
C LYS A 113 15.93 -2.81 -5.27
N ILE A 114 15.92 -1.64 -5.92
CA ILE A 114 15.69 -1.49 -7.34
C ILE A 114 16.91 -0.80 -7.95
N ALA A 115 17.51 -1.47 -8.92
CA ALA A 115 18.57 -0.90 -9.74
C ALA A 115 18.08 -0.67 -11.18
N THR A 116 18.51 0.42 -11.79
CA THR A 116 18.26 0.72 -13.19
C THR A 116 19.36 1.62 -13.75
N GLU A 117 19.62 1.53 -15.06
CA GLU A 117 20.59 2.39 -15.72
C GLU A 117 20.02 3.77 -16.07
N SER A 118 20.87 4.78 -15.97
CA SER A 118 20.55 6.16 -16.27
C SER A 118 21.73 6.85 -16.95
N GLU A 119 21.45 7.63 -18.00
CA GLU A 119 22.46 8.50 -18.64
C GLU A 119 22.65 9.83 -17.88
N THR A 120 21.70 10.17 -17.01
CA THR A 120 21.63 11.43 -16.26
C THR A 120 21.96 11.25 -14.79
N GLY A 121 22.25 10.03 -14.34
CA GLY A 121 22.44 9.70 -12.92
C GLY A 121 21.16 9.85 -12.10
N LEU A 122 21.31 10.18 -10.81
CA LEU A 122 20.18 10.42 -9.91
C LEU A 122 19.41 11.66 -10.34
N SER A 123 18.13 11.47 -10.66
CA SER A 123 17.21 12.55 -10.99
C SER A 123 15.80 12.22 -10.51
N LYS A 124 14.93 13.23 -10.43
CA LYS A 124 13.53 13.03 -10.05
C LYS A 124 12.78 12.08 -10.99
N ASP A 125 13.12 12.12 -12.27
CA ASP A 125 12.49 11.24 -13.27
C ASP A 125 12.92 9.79 -13.07
N VAL A 126 14.20 9.54 -12.77
CA VAL A 126 14.70 8.19 -12.49
C VAL A 126 14.10 7.66 -11.17
N GLU A 127 13.99 8.51 -10.14
CA GLU A 127 13.32 8.16 -8.88
C GLU A 127 11.85 7.82 -9.10
N ALA A 128 11.11 8.62 -9.88
CA ALA A 128 9.71 8.36 -10.21
C ALA A 128 9.51 7.04 -10.98
N ARG A 129 10.41 6.73 -11.91
CA ARG A 129 10.40 5.44 -12.63
C ARG A 129 10.70 4.26 -11.71
N ALA A 130 11.69 4.39 -10.83
CA ALA A 130 12.00 3.35 -9.85
C ALA A 130 10.83 3.10 -8.88
N LEU A 131 10.13 4.17 -8.46
CA LEU A 131 8.91 4.08 -7.66
C LEU A 131 7.77 3.36 -8.41
N ASP A 132 7.58 3.66 -9.69
CA ASP A 132 6.56 2.98 -10.50
C ASP A 132 6.91 1.50 -10.73
N ALA A 133 8.19 1.16 -10.91
CA ALA A 133 8.67 -0.21 -11.00
C ALA A 133 8.49 -0.97 -9.67
N LEU A 134 8.71 -0.32 -8.53
CA LEU A 134 8.38 -0.87 -7.21
C LEU A 134 6.89 -1.16 -7.07
N ASN A 135 6.04 -0.19 -7.42
CA ASN A 135 4.60 -0.35 -7.31
C ASN A 135 4.12 -1.49 -8.24
N HIS A 136 4.68 -1.61 -9.45
CA HIS A 136 4.44 -2.75 -10.34
C HIS A 136 4.78 -4.08 -9.66
N PHE A 137 5.97 -4.21 -9.05
CA PHE A 137 6.33 -5.41 -8.30
C PHE A 137 5.35 -5.72 -7.16
N ILE A 138 4.97 -4.71 -6.38
CA ILE A 138 4.00 -4.88 -5.27
C ILE A 138 2.65 -5.36 -5.80
N ARG A 139 2.17 -4.77 -6.90
CA ARG A 139 0.90 -5.13 -7.54
C ARG A 139 0.91 -6.58 -8.02
N VAL A 140 1.98 -7.00 -8.70
CA VAL A 140 2.19 -8.39 -9.13
C VAL A 140 2.27 -9.33 -7.93
N TYR A 141 3.04 -8.97 -6.89
CA TYR A 141 3.13 -9.77 -5.65
C TYR A 141 1.74 -9.98 -5.04
N ARG A 142 0.97 -8.91 -4.82
CA ARG A 142 -0.38 -8.98 -4.26
C ARG A 142 -1.33 -9.82 -5.11
N TYR A 143 -1.25 -9.69 -6.43
CA TYR A 143 -2.07 -10.48 -7.34
C TYR A 143 -1.84 -11.99 -7.16
N VAL A 144 -0.57 -12.39 -7.02
CA VAL A 144 -0.17 -13.80 -6.91
C VAL A 144 -0.40 -14.35 -5.50
N THR A 145 -0.01 -13.60 -4.46
CA THR A 145 -0.01 -14.09 -3.08
C THR A 145 -1.30 -13.79 -2.32
N LYS A 146 -2.11 -12.84 -2.81
CA LYS A 146 -3.27 -12.25 -2.12
C LYS A 146 -2.92 -11.53 -0.81
N ASP A 147 -1.64 -11.26 -0.57
CA ASP A 147 -1.17 -10.56 0.62
C ASP A 147 -1.36 -9.05 0.46
N ILE A 148 -2.55 -8.56 0.80
CA ILE A 148 -2.90 -7.15 0.64
C ILE A 148 -2.39 -6.25 1.76
N ALA A 149 -1.61 -6.79 2.71
CA ALA A 149 -0.95 -6.01 3.76
C ALA A 149 0.15 -5.12 3.17
N VAL A 150 0.82 -5.58 2.11
CA VAL A 150 1.82 -4.79 1.38
C VAL A 150 1.10 -3.72 0.55
N LYS A 151 1.46 -2.45 0.72
CA LYS A 151 0.84 -1.33 0.00
C LYS A 151 1.84 -0.67 -0.95
N GLU A 152 1.34 -0.17 -2.06
CA GLU A 152 2.11 0.72 -2.93
C GLU A 152 2.49 1.98 -2.15
N VAL A 153 3.62 2.58 -2.50
CA VAL A 153 4.21 3.73 -1.78
C VAL A 153 3.21 4.88 -1.64
N GLN A 154 2.43 5.14 -2.68
CA GLN A 154 1.45 6.23 -2.72
C GLN A 154 0.18 5.98 -1.87
N TYR A 155 -0.10 4.74 -1.52
CA TYR A 155 -1.28 4.34 -0.73
C TYR A 155 -0.94 3.98 0.72
N MET A 156 0.31 4.23 1.13
CA MET A 156 0.77 4.12 2.51
C MET A 156 0.32 5.35 3.35
N THR A 157 -0.95 5.75 3.27
CA THR A 157 -1.48 6.85 4.08
C THR A 157 -1.37 6.51 5.57
N GLY A 158 -0.67 7.35 6.34
CA GLY A 158 -0.33 7.04 7.73
C GLY A 158 0.88 6.12 7.89
N PHE A 159 1.68 5.91 6.84
CA PHE A 159 2.94 5.20 6.88
C PHE A 159 3.99 5.87 6.01
N LYS A 160 5.25 5.64 6.35
CA LYS A 160 6.40 6.20 5.64
C LYS A 160 7.26 5.06 5.11
N PRO A 161 7.22 4.79 3.80
CA PRO A 161 8.35 4.13 3.17
C PRO A 161 9.56 5.05 3.25
N PHE A 162 10.72 4.47 3.55
CA PHE A 162 12.00 5.16 3.53
C PHE A 162 12.78 4.72 2.30
N LEU A 163 13.50 5.66 1.71
CA LEU A 163 14.32 5.48 0.54
C LEU A 163 15.76 5.82 0.86
N ILE A 164 16.66 4.96 0.41
CA ILE A 164 18.10 5.23 0.33
C ILE A 164 18.44 5.15 -1.14
N CYS A 165 19.12 6.16 -1.68
CA CYS A 165 19.52 6.18 -3.07
C CYS A 165 21.02 6.33 -3.24
N SER A 166 21.57 5.72 -4.28
CA SER A 166 22.96 5.89 -4.66
C SER A 166 23.10 5.83 -6.18
N CYS A 167 24.23 6.33 -6.68
CA CYS A 167 24.57 6.31 -8.08
C CYS A 167 26.00 5.80 -8.24
N HIS A 168 26.19 4.87 -9.17
CA HIS A 168 27.52 4.45 -9.60
C HIS A 168 27.69 4.82 -11.07
N GLU A 169 28.64 5.71 -11.37
CA GLU A 169 29.02 6.01 -12.75
C GLU A 169 29.92 4.90 -13.27
N TYR A 170 29.56 4.30 -14.41
CA TYR A 170 30.37 3.23 -14.98
C TYR A 170 31.67 3.75 -15.56
N SER A 171 32.76 3.08 -15.23
CA SER A 171 34.04 3.19 -15.90
C SER A 171 33.98 2.63 -17.33
N GLU A 172 34.97 3.00 -18.17
CA GLU A 172 35.11 2.46 -19.52
C GLU A 172 35.21 0.93 -19.54
N THR A 173 35.82 0.33 -18.50
CA THR A 173 35.93 -1.12 -18.36
C THR A 173 34.61 -1.81 -18.02
N GLU A 174 33.76 -1.17 -17.21
CA GLU A 174 32.47 -1.75 -16.82
C GLU A 174 31.46 -1.70 -17.97
N ILE A 175 31.47 -0.64 -18.80
CA ILE A 175 30.55 -0.48 -19.93
C ILE A 175 30.62 -1.63 -20.94
N VAL A 176 31.75 -2.33 -21.02
CA VAL A 176 31.97 -3.47 -21.93
C VAL A 176 31.19 -4.72 -21.52
N ASP A 177 30.89 -4.88 -20.23
CA ASP A 177 30.07 -5.98 -19.73
C ASP A 177 28.59 -5.82 -20.14
N ILE A 178 27.82 -6.91 -20.17
CA ILE A 178 26.37 -6.82 -20.45
C ILE A 178 25.63 -6.14 -19.29
N HIS A 179 24.55 -5.42 -19.60
CA HIS A 179 23.72 -4.66 -18.66
C HIS A 179 23.42 -5.42 -17.35
N ASP A 180 22.91 -6.65 -17.43
CA ASP A 180 22.52 -7.42 -16.25
C ASP A 180 23.71 -7.74 -15.34
N LYS A 181 24.86 -8.07 -15.94
CA LYS A 181 26.07 -8.36 -15.18
C LYS A 181 26.56 -7.12 -14.42
N ARG A 182 26.58 -5.97 -15.09
CA ARG A 182 26.97 -4.69 -14.47
C ARG A 182 26.12 -4.36 -13.26
N ILE A 183 24.81 -4.43 -13.41
CA ILE A 183 23.87 -4.15 -12.33
C ILE A 183 24.02 -5.15 -11.18
N TYR A 184 24.11 -6.45 -11.49
CA TYR A 184 24.19 -7.50 -10.49
C TYR A 184 25.42 -7.35 -9.60
N GLU A 185 26.58 -7.12 -10.20
CA GLU A 185 27.84 -6.92 -9.48
C GLU A 185 27.75 -5.71 -8.54
N LEU A 186 27.18 -4.59 -9.00
CA LEU A 186 26.98 -3.39 -8.17
C LEU A 186 26.00 -3.61 -7.02
N LEU A 187 24.90 -4.33 -7.25
CA LEU A 187 23.89 -4.59 -6.24
C LEU A 187 24.45 -5.40 -5.04
N SER A 188 25.43 -6.27 -5.33
CA SER A 188 26.09 -7.13 -4.34
C SER A 188 27.08 -6.39 -3.43
N VAL A 189 27.72 -5.33 -3.94
CA VAL A 189 28.75 -4.57 -3.20
C VAL A 189 28.21 -3.28 -2.60
N TRP A 190 27.01 -2.85 -3.00
CA TRP A 190 26.41 -1.63 -2.51
C TRP A 190 26.09 -1.70 -1.00
N LYS A 191 26.47 -0.64 -0.28
CA LYS A 191 26.22 -0.46 1.14
C LYS A 191 25.33 0.76 1.37
N PRO A 192 24.19 0.62 2.06
CA PRO A 192 23.36 1.76 2.42
C PRO A 192 24.04 2.65 3.45
N SER A 193 23.89 3.97 3.32
CA SER A 193 24.33 4.95 4.31
C SER A 193 23.14 5.51 5.09
N ALA A 194 23.28 5.53 6.42
CA ALA A 194 22.32 6.13 7.34
C ALA A 194 22.07 7.63 7.08
N ASP A 195 23.09 8.35 6.61
CA ASP A 195 23.02 9.79 6.34
C ASP A 195 22.22 10.13 5.08
N GLU A 196 21.88 9.13 4.26
CA GLU A 196 21.23 9.27 2.94
C GLU A 196 19.76 8.82 2.95
N ILE A 197 19.20 8.56 4.13
CA ILE A 197 17.81 8.11 4.28
C ILE A 197 16.86 9.29 4.05
N LYS A 198 16.09 9.20 2.96
CA LYS A 198 14.99 10.11 2.62
C LYS A 198 13.66 9.47 2.94
N THR A 199 12.72 10.24 3.50
CA THR A 199 11.33 9.79 3.59
C THR A 199 10.62 10.00 2.26
N LEU A 200 9.92 8.98 1.78
CA LEU A 200 9.04 9.07 0.61
C LEU A 200 7.63 9.47 1.01
N GLN A 201 7.49 10.30 2.04
CA GLN A 201 6.20 10.87 2.42
C GLN A 201 5.48 11.32 1.14
N PRO A 202 4.35 10.68 0.76
CA PRO A 202 3.36 11.46 0.06
C PRO A 202 3.17 12.68 0.96
N ASN A 203 3.25 13.91 0.42
CA ASN A 203 2.93 15.11 1.18
C ASN A 203 1.77 14.72 2.07
N ASN A 204 1.96 14.61 3.39
CA ASN A 204 0.89 14.25 4.31
C ASN A 204 -0.23 15.15 3.82
N THR A 205 -1.28 14.58 3.22
CA THR A 205 -2.44 15.38 2.89
C THR A 205 -2.73 16.02 4.22
N ALA A 206 -2.48 17.33 4.32
CA ALA A 206 -2.50 17.98 5.61
C ALA A 206 -3.90 17.70 6.16
N ASP A 207 -4.13 17.74 7.47
CA ASP A 207 -5.48 17.39 7.97
C ASP A 207 -6.60 18.22 7.28
N LYS A 208 -6.23 19.38 6.68
CA LYS A 208 -7.04 20.20 5.76
C LYS A 208 -7.46 19.50 4.44
N ASP A 209 -6.62 18.62 3.89
CA ASP A 209 -6.79 17.88 2.63
C ASP A 209 -7.50 16.53 2.86
N LEU A 210 -7.66 16.10 4.13
CA LEU A 210 -8.50 14.97 4.55
C LEU A 210 -9.49 15.41 5.64
N PRO A 211 -10.44 16.31 5.33
CA PRO A 211 -11.41 16.78 6.30
C PRO A 211 -12.17 15.58 6.90
N ASN A 212 -12.18 15.47 8.23
CA ASN A 212 -12.80 14.40 9.03
C ASN A 212 -12.01 13.07 9.14
N PHE A 213 -10.74 13.01 8.72
CA PHE A 213 -9.93 11.81 8.96
C PHE A 213 -9.61 11.64 10.46
N GLN A 214 -10.20 10.61 11.08
CA GLN A 214 -9.94 10.27 12.47
C GLN A 214 -8.59 9.55 12.61
N ARG A 215 -7.49 10.31 12.62
CA ARG A 215 -6.11 9.78 12.66
C ARG A 215 -5.88 8.77 13.78
N ASN A 216 -6.46 8.98 14.97
CA ASN A 216 -6.29 8.09 16.12
C ASN A 216 -6.93 6.72 15.87
N THR A 217 -8.17 6.71 15.36
CA THR A 217 -8.91 5.50 15.01
C THR A 217 -8.24 4.77 13.84
N ALA A 218 -7.86 5.53 12.81
CA ALA A 218 -7.21 4.99 11.62
C ALA A 218 -5.88 4.33 11.95
N THR A 219 -5.04 4.93 12.79
CA THR A 219 -3.71 4.39 13.10
C THR A 219 -3.78 3.05 13.86
N GLY A 220 -4.75 2.91 14.78
CA GLY A 220 -4.98 1.64 15.48
C GLY A 220 -5.45 0.52 14.53
N VAL A 221 -6.41 0.82 13.65
CA VAL A 221 -6.92 -0.12 12.62
C VAL A 221 -5.81 -0.55 11.66
N ILE A 222 -5.02 0.43 11.25
CA ILE A 222 -3.87 0.24 10.39
C ILE A 222 -2.81 -0.67 11.04
N ALA A 223 -2.45 -0.43 12.31
CA ALA A 223 -1.51 -1.27 13.06
C ALA A 223 -2.02 -2.71 13.24
N TYR A 224 -3.33 -2.86 13.49
CA TYR A 224 -3.97 -4.17 13.56
C TYR A 224 -3.79 -4.95 12.27
N HIS A 225 -4.24 -4.40 11.13
CA HIS A 225 -4.21 -5.13 9.86
C HIS A 225 -2.80 -5.45 9.36
N MET A 226 -1.79 -4.61 9.62
CA MET A 226 -0.41 -4.93 9.27
C MET A 226 0.16 -6.08 10.10
N SER A 227 -0.18 -6.13 11.39
CA SER A 227 0.34 -7.16 12.30
C SER A 227 -0.39 -8.49 12.17
N SER A 228 -1.71 -8.47 11.93
CA SER A 228 -2.53 -9.67 11.79
C SER A 228 -2.58 -10.21 10.37
N SER A 229 -2.38 -9.36 9.35
CA SER A 229 -2.76 -9.64 7.95
C SER A 229 -4.23 -10.06 7.79
N ASP A 230 -5.08 -9.74 8.76
CA ASP A 230 -6.50 -10.08 8.78
C ASP A 230 -7.29 -9.00 8.06
N PHE A 231 -7.75 -9.26 6.83
CA PHE A 231 -8.55 -8.31 6.06
C PHE A 231 -9.88 -8.95 5.66
N PRO A 232 -10.97 -8.16 5.54
CA PRO A 232 -12.20 -8.64 4.93
C PRO A 232 -11.95 -9.23 3.54
N ASP A 233 -12.54 -10.39 3.25
CA ASP A 233 -12.37 -11.12 1.98
C ASP A 233 -12.73 -10.27 0.76
N TRP A 234 -13.70 -9.36 0.90
CA TRP A 234 -14.09 -8.45 -0.16
C TRP A 234 -12.99 -7.43 -0.48
N LYS A 235 -12.20 -6.96 0.50
CA LYS A 235 -11.04 -6.08 0.28
C LYS A 235 -9.92 -6.80 -0.47
N VAL A 236 -9.70 -8.08 -0.15
CA VAL A 236 -8.77 -8.94 -0.90
C VAL A 236 -9.21 -9.07 -2.35
N THR A 237 -10.51 -9.32 -2.56
CA THR A 237 -11.10 -9.47 -3.89
C THR A 237 -11.03 -8.19 -4.72
N LEU A 238 -11.37 -7.05 -4.13
CA LEU A 238 -11.24 -5.74 -4.78
C LEU A 238 -9.81 -5.40 -5.15
N THR A 239 -8.86 -5.63 -4.22
CA THR A 239 -7.45 -5.40 -4.50
C THR A 239 -7.00 -6.25 -5.69
N ARG A 240 -7.36 -7.53 -5.71
CA ARG A 240 -7.03 -8.42 -6.84
C ARG A 240 -7.68 -7.98 -8.16
N ALA A 241 -8.91 -7.49 -8.14
CA ALA A 241 -9.57 -6.94 -9.33
C ALA A 241 -8.86 -5.67 -9.82
N TYR A 242 -8.43 -4.79 -8.90
CA TYR A 242 -7.59 -3.65 -9.23
C TYR A 242 -6.27 -4.09 -9.88
N GLU A 243 -5.56 -5.08 -9.33
CA GLU A 243 -4.30 -5.55 -9.93
C GLU A 243 -4.50 -6.17 -11.32
N MET A 244 -5.59 -6.90 -11.50
CA MET A 244 -5.93 -7.49 -12.79
C MET A 244 -6.17 -6.41 -13.86
N ALA A 245 -6.82 -5.30 -13.48
CA ALA A 245 -7.01 -4.17 -14.36
C ALA A 245 -5.69 -3.43 -14.64
N SER A 246 -4.87 -3.20 -13.60
CA SER A 246 -3.63 -2.41 -13.71
C SER A 246 -2.48 -3.13 -14.40
N GLU A 247 -2.37 -4.45 -14.22
CA GLU A 247 -1.21 -5.21 -14.70
C GLU A 247 -1.49 -6.05 -15.95
N GLN A 248 -2.76 -6.32 -16.26
CA GLN A 248 -3.14 -7.18 -17.39
C GLN A 248 -4.10 -6.49 -18.38
N ASP A 249 -4.46 -5.22 -18.13
CA ASP A 249 -5.48 -4.48 -18.88
C ASP A 249 -6.82 -5.24 -19.01
N ASN A 250 -7.10 -6.15 -18.05
CA ASN A 250 -8.26 -7.03 -18.12
C ASN A 250 -9.43 -6.43 -17.35
N PHE A 251 -9.93 -5.31 -17.88
CA PHE A 251 -11.01 -4.52 -17.29
C PHE A 251 -12.31 -5.32 -17.13
N SER A 252 -12.67 -6.08 -18.16
CA SER A 252 -13.86 -6.92 -18.16
C SER A 252 -13.83 -7.94 -17.02
N ALA A 253 -12.75 -8.72 -16.89
CA ALA A 253 -12.64 -9.71 -15.81
C ALA A 253 -12.58 -9.07 -14.41
N SER A 254 -11.97 -7.89 -14.29
CA SER A 254 -11.91 -7.12 -13.05
C SER A 254 -13.31 -6.71 -12.56
N ILE A 255 -14.16 -6.19 -13.47
CA ILE A 255 -15.55 -5.85 -13.18
C ILE A 255 -16.35 -7.09 -12.80
N LEU A 256 -16.18 -8.20 -13.53
CA LEU A 256 -16.87 -9.47 -13.23
C LEU A 256 -16.50 -9.99 -11.84
N GLN A 257 -15.22 -10.04 -11.52
CA GLN A 257 -14.74 -10.53 -10.23
C GLN A 257 -15.30 -9.70 -9.07
N CYS A 258 -15.30 -8.37 -9.23
CA CYS A 258 -15.85 -7.47 -8.23
C CYS A 258 -17.35 -7.67 -8.02
N PHE A 259 -18.11 -7.67 -9.12
CA PHE A 259 -19.57 -7.74 -9.05
C PHE A 259 -20.06 -9.09 -8.52
N ILE A 260 -19.40 -10.20 -8.85
CA ILE A 260 -19.74 -11.53 -8.31
C ILE A 260 -19.55 -11.56 -6.78
N ALA A 261 -18.46 -11.00 -6.28
CA ALA A 261 -18.22 -10.92 -4.84
C ALA A 261 -19.25 -10.00 -4.15
N LEU A 262 -19.62 -8.89 -4.78
CA LEU A 262 -20.66 -8.00 -4.27
C LEU A 262 -22.03 -8.71 -4.24
N GLU A 263 -22.37 -9.44 -5.29
CA GLU A 263 -23.60 -10.23 -5.36
C GLU A 263 -23.68 -11.24 -4.20
N LEU A 264 -22.60 -11.97 -3.92
CA LEU A 264 -22.51 -12.89 -2.79
C LEU A 264 -22.66 -12.17 -1.44
N ALA A 265 -21.92 -11.08 -1.22
CA ALA A 265 -21.99 -10.31 0.03
C ALA A 265 -23.39 -9.74 0.28
N LEU A 266 -24.07 -9.29 -0.78
CA LEU A 266 -25.46 -8.84 -0.69
C LEU A 266 -26.41 -9.96 -0.27
N PHE A 267 -26.27 -11.16 -0.84
CA PHE A 267 -27.07 -12.30 -0.42
C PHE A 267 -26.80 -12.70 1.03
N ASP A 268 -25.55 -12.69 1.46
CA ASP A 268 -25.17 -13.06 2.83
C ASP A 268 -25.63 -12.03 3.85
N MET A 269 -25.51 -10.73 3.54
CA MET A 269 -26.06 -9.64 4.35
C MET A 269 -27.58 -9.79 4.52
N VAL A 270 -28.31 -10.05 3.43
CA VAL A 270 -29.76 -10.22 3.51
C VAL A 270 -30.12 -11.43 4.37
N ARG A 271 -29.32 -12.50 4.37
CA ARG A 271 -29.55 -13.68 5.23
C ARG A 271 -29.19 -13.43 6.70
N SER A 272 -28.25 -12.53 7.00
CA SER A 272 -27.80 -12.27 8.37
C SER A 272 -28.67 -11.26 9.13
N ILE A 273 -29.39 -10.40 8.42
CA ILE A 273 -30.23 -9.36 9.03
C ILE A 273 -31.60 -9.92 9.43
N GLN A 274 -32.06 -9.54 10.62
CA GLN A 274 -33.43 -9.82 11.04
C GLN A 274 -34.40 -8.95 10.22
N PRO A 275 -35.30 -9.55 9.42
CA PRO A 275 -36.18 -8.76 8.58
C PRO A 275 -37.18 -7.94 9.42
N PRO A 276 -37.54 -6.72 8.96
CA PRO A 276 -38.63 -5.96 9.55
C PRO A 276 -39.93 -6.77 9.58
N THR A 277 -40.79 -6.49 10.56
CA THR A 277 -42.10 -7.15 10.69
C THR A 277 -42.89 -7.07 9.38
N GLY A 278 -43.23 -8.21 8.79
CA GLY A 278 -43.97 -8.30 7.53
C GLY A 278 -43.12 -8.48 6.27
N VAL A 279 -41.78 -8.46 6.38
CA VAL A 279 -40.86 -8.75 5.27
C VAL A 279 -40.43 -10.22 5.32
N THR A 280 -40.61 -10.94 4.21
CA THR A 280 -40.12 -12.33 4.08
C THR A 280 -38.91 -12.34 3.15
N LEU A 281 -37.77 -12.83 3.63
CA LEU A 281 -36.51 -12.82 2.88
C LEU A 281 -36.35 -14.00 1.92
N ASN A 282 -37.09 -15.09 2.14
CA ASN A 282 -37.04 -16.32 1.34
C ASN A 282 -37.53 -16.17 -0.11
N THR A 283 -37.95 -14.97 -0.54
CA THR A 283 -38.51 -14.69 -1.88
C THR A 283 -37.50 -14.14 -2.89
N TYR A 284 -36.29 -13.72 -2.47
CA TYR A 284 -35.33 -13.11 -3.38
C TYR A 284 -34.28 -14.12 -3.87
N ASN A 285 -34.57 -14.77 -5.01
CA ASN A 285 -33.71 -15.82 -5.58
C ASN A 285 -32.67 -15.30 -6.60
N ASN A 286 -32.70 -14.00 -6.93
CA ASN A 286 -31.76 -13.40 -7.87
C ASN A 286 -31.38 -11.98 -7.46
N VAL A 287 -30.20 -11.54 -7.89
CA VAL A 287 -29.64 -10.22 -7.53
C VAL A 287 -30.50 -9.06 -8.02
N ASN A 288 -31.27 -9.24 -9.09
CA ASN A 288 -32.18 -8.20 -9.58
C ASN A 288 -33.30 -7.94 -8.59
N GLY A 289 -33.95 -8.98 -8.07
CA GLY A 289 -35.00 -8.84 -7.06
C GLY A 289 -34.43 -8.35 -5.73
N LEU A 290 -33.20 -8.77 -5.38
CA LEU A 290 -32.54 -8.29 -4.18
C LEU A 290 -32.28 -6.77 -4.24
N ILE A 291 -31.67 -6.28 -5.32
CA ILE A 291 -31.36 -4.85 -5.47
C ILE A 291 -32.64 -4.02 -5.68
N ASN A 292 -33.57 -4.44 -6.55
CA ASN A 292 -34.75 -3.63 -6.87
C ASN A 292 -35.82 -3.65 -5.76
N ASP A 293 -36.05 -4.81 -5.14
CA ASP A 293 -37.26 -5.04 -4.34
C ASP A 293 -36.98 -5.20 -2.85
N ALA A 294 -35.77 -5.63 -2.46
CA ALA A 294 -35.41 -5.90 -1.07
C ALA A 294 -34.65 -4.72 -0.44
N PHE A 295 -33.72 -4.10 -1.16
CA PHE A 295 -32.81 -3.08 -0.62
C PHE A 295 -33.52 -1.94 0.11
N THR A 296 -34.39 -1.20 -0.59
CA THR A 296 -35.14 -0.08 0.00
C THR A 296 -36.07 -0.54 1.13
N LYS A 297 -36.61 -1.76 1.08
CA LYS A 297 -37.48 -2.29 2.14
C LYS A 297 -36.72 -2.69 3.40
N LEU A 298 -35.47 -3.13 3.26
CA LEU A 298 -34.63 -3.57 4.38
C LEU A 298 -33.90 -2.40 5.04
N PHE A 299 -33.52 -1.40 4.25
CA PHE A 299 -32.63 -0.33 4.70
C PHE A 299 -33.22 1.08 4.61
N GLY A 300 -34.43 1.24 4.06
CA GLY A 300 -35.08 2.53 3.87
C GLY A 300 -34.54 3.32 2.67
N GLU A 301 -35.08 4.53 2.47
CA GLU A 301 -34.76 5.43 1.35
C GLU A 301 -33.29 5.89 1.35
N GLU A 302 -32.63 5.90 2.51
CA GLU A 302 -31.18 6.19 2.62
C GLU A 302 -30.30 5.23 1.79
N SER A 303 -30.84 4.06 1.43
CA SER A 303 -30.15 3.05 0.62
C SER A 303 -30.35 3.21 -0.89
N ASP A 304 -31.20 4.14 -1.33
CA ASP A 304 -31.53 4.28 -2.75
C ASP A 304 -30.35 4.78 -3.59
N GLU A 305 -29.52 5.67 -3.05
CA GLU A 305 -28.32 6.16 -3.76
C GLU A 305 -27.35 5.01 -4.06
N ILE A 306 -27.04 4.18 -3.06
CA ILE A 306 -26.11 3.06 -3.24
C ILE A 306 -26.71 1.98 -4.14
N LYS A 307 -28.02 1.72 -4.02
CA LYS A 307 -28.77 0.81 -4.89
C LYS A 307 -28.65 1.22 -6.36
N ASP A 308 -28.84 2.50 -6.67
CA ASP A 308 -28.76 3.02 -8.03
C ASP A 308 -27.34 2.89 -8.60
N LYS A 309 -26.31 3.16 -7.79
CA LYS A 309 -24.90 2.93 -8.18
C LYS A 309 -24.65 1.45 -8.50
N ILE A 310 -25.08 0.53 -7.64
CA ILE A 310 -24.92 -0.92 -7.87
C ILE A 310 -25.62 -1.35 -9.17
N HIS A 311 -26.77 -0.76 -9.50
CA HIS A 311 -27.46 -1.00 -10.76
C HIS A 311 -26.64 -0.59 -11.99
N GLU A 312 -25.90 0.51 -11.94
CA GLU A 312 -25.03 0.91 -13.04
C GLU A 312 -23.92 -0.12 -13.28
N VAL A 313 -23.27 -0.61 -12.22
CA VAL A 313 -22.27 -1.69 -12.35
C VAL A 313 -22.90 -2.95 -12.93
N ARG A 314 -24.13 -3.29 -12.50
CA ARG A 314 -24.86 -4.45 -13.04
C ARG A 314 -25.11 -4.33 -14.53
N LYS A 315 -25.46 -3.14 -15.03
CA LYS A 315 -25.69 -2.91 -16.48
C LYS A 315 -24.41 -3.17 -17.27
N VAL A 316 -23.26 -2.66 -16.80
CA VAL A 316 -21.96 -2.91 -17.42
C VAL A 316 -21.62 -4.40 -17.39
N ARG A 317 -21.77 -5.04 -16.23
CA ARG A 317 -21.57 -6.49 -16.08
C ARG A 317 -22.40 -7.29 -17.08
N ASN A 318 -23.68 -6.96 -17.23
CA ASN A 318 -24.57 -7.70 -18.11
C ASN A 318 -24.15 -7.57 -19.58
N LYS A 319 -23.70 -6.39 -20.02
CA LYS A 319 -23.13 -6.21 -21.37
C LYS A 319 -21.89 -7.09 -21.56
N ILE A 320 -21.00 -7.16 -20.57
CA ILE A 320 -19.79 -8.02 -20.64
C ILE A 320 -20.18 -9.49 -20.79
N VAL A 321 -21.09 -9.98 -19.93
CA VAL A 321 -21.47 -11.41 -19.88
C VAL A 321 -22.31 -11.83 -21.09
N HIS A 322 -23.27 -11.02 -21.49
CA HIS A 322 -24.29 -11.41 -22.47
C HIS A 322 -24.01 -10.92 -23.88
N ASP A 323 -23.33 -9.76 -24.02
CA ASP A 323 -23.10 -9.12 -25.31
C ASP A 323 -21.64 -9.23 -25.77
N GLY A 324 -20.76 -9.85 -24.96
CA GLY A 324 -19.32 -9.95 -25.24
C GLY A 324 -18.60 -8.61 -25.22
N TYR A 325 -19.20 -7.60 -24.57
CA TYR A 325 -18.66 -6.25 -24.49
C TYR A 325 -17.31 -6.22 -23.77
N GLN A 326 -16.37 -5.43 -24.30
CA GLN A 326 -15.09 -5.16 -23.67
C GLN A 326 -15.16 -3.84 -22.91
N ALA A 327 -15.00 -3.90 -21.60
CA ALA A 327 -15.07 -2.72 -20.76
C ALA A 327 -13.87 -1.79 -20.96
N THR A 328 -14.13 -0.49 -20.83
CA THR A 328 -13.10 0.55 -20.86
C THR A 328 -12.39 0.69 -19.51
N PRO A 329 -11.19 1.30 -19.47
CA PRO A 329 -10.51 1.63 -18.20
C PRO A 329 -11.38 2.48 -17.26
N GLN A 330 -12.15 3.42 -17.83
CA GLN A 330 -13.03 4.30 -17.07
C GLN A 330 -14.17 3.53 -16.41
N GLU A 331 -14.87 2.67 -17.17
CA GLU A 331 -15.95 1.83 -16.65
C GLU A 331 -15.44 0.89 -15.55
N CYS A 332 -14.21 0.37 -15.69
CA CYS A 332 -13.57 -0.46 -14.67
C CYS A 332 -13.31 0.33 -13.38
N SER A 333 -12.69 1.50 -13.49
CA SER A 333 -12.39 2.38 -12.35
C SER A 333 -13.66 2.77 -11.59
N GLU A 334 -14.70 3.19 -12.32
CA GLU A 334 -16.00 3.55 -11.74
C GLU A 334 -16.67 2.34 -11.06
N SER A 335 -16.64 1.16 -11.70
CA SER A 335 -17.22 -0.07 -11.15
C SER A 335 -16.53 -0.50 -9.85
N LEU A 336 -15.20 -0.46 -9.80
CA LEU A 336 -14.43 -0.80 -8.59
C LEU A 336 -14.72 0.18 -7.46
N LYS A 337 -14.83 1.48 -7.76
CA LYS A 337 -15.19 2.50 -6.77
C LYS A 337 -16.60 2.27 -6.20
N ILE A 338 -17.58 1.98 -7.06
CA ILE A 338 -18.94 1.68 -6.62
C ILE A 338 -18.99 0.40 -5.78
N CYS A 339 -18.26 -0.65 -6.20
CA CYS A 339 -18.16 -1.86 -5.40
C CYS A 339 -17.58 -1.57 -4.00
N ASP A 340 -16.50 -0.80 -3.89
CA ASP A 340 -15.90 -0.42 -2.60
C ASP A 340 -16.90 0.32 -1.71
N GLU A 341 -17.62 1.30 -2.26
CA GLU A 341 -18.69 2.01 -1.56
C GLU A 341 -19.79 1.04 -1.08
N ALA A 342 -20.19 0.10 -1.93
CA ALA A 342 -21.24 -0.87 -1.63
C ALA A 342 -20.82 -1.88 -0.55
N PHE A 343 -19.57 -2.37 -0.59
CA PHE A 343 -19.07 -3.26 0.47
C PHE A 343 -18.94 -2.55 1.81
N ASN A 344 -18.44 -1.31 1.84
CA ASN A 344 -18.39 -0.52 3.07
C ASN A 344 -19.81 -0.28 3.62
N TYR A 345 -20.80 -0.07 2.73
CA TYR A 345 -22.19 0.02 3.14
C TYR A 345 -22.69 -1.29 3.77
N ILE A 346 -22.43 -2.44 3.13
CA ILE A 346 -22.79 -3.77 3.65
C ILE A 346 -22.20 -4.01 5.04
N ASP A 347 -20.88 -3.79 5.19
CA ASP A 347 -20.16 -3.94 6.46
C ASP A 347 -20.73 -3.04 7.57
N SER A 348 -21.33 -1.89 7.22
CA SER A 348 -21.96 -0.99 8.21
C SER A 348 -23.33 -1.47 8.70
N LYS A 349 -23.95 -2.43 7.99
CA LYS A 349 -25.30 -2.93 8.27
C LYS A 349 -25.31 -4.33 8.90
N THR A 350 -24.20 -5.06 8.83
CA THR A 350 -23.98 -6.37 9.47
C THR A 350 -23.14 -6.22 10.73
#